data_AF-A0A7Y5SPU4-F1
#
_entry.id   AF-A0A7Y5SPU4-F1
#
_cell.length_a   1.000
_cell.length_b   1.000
_cell.length_c   1.000
_cell.angle_alpha   90.00
_cell.angle_beta   90.00
_cell.angle_gamma   90.00
#
_symmetry.space_group_name_H-M   'P 1'
#
loop_
_entity.id
_entity.type
_entity.pdbx_description
1 polymer ?
#
loop_
_entity_poly.entity_id
_entity_poly.type
_entity_poly.pdbx_seq_one_letter_code
_entity_poly.pdbx_strand_id
1 'polypeptide(L)'
;TGGCGTPLVGRPERMRRLVAVSARLGHRGLPYFAATHIASEDPAGYYYVEKTDEWTQQPRISRPPYLRPTCPNSLFAAYMARGIGRLIDEYGITGVYFDNCAPFLCSNTRHGCGYVDERGTVQPTLPLLGFRRLFMMVRAEFVKRGKEPFILTHAGLYPGSISFTDVELQGEGTYGSDHTEMFTLGEWRTRWLGPSQFGVQLTYLSNFGYGLGPNVNKAEQEVIGTPRLLAMSLLHGTQVWSEYVDRTLLFKTWAVLDELDEPDVSFLPYWQWPTVNQALNPQAVYATAYSGKDRLLLVLSNLSATPREVAIPFAEIQTRNRAVTRVADHLHHLPVGLDGGTLKCTVEAKNFRLLSFSK
;
A
#
# COMPACT_ATOMS: atom_id res chain seq x y z
N THR A 1 -9.67 11.92 -17.74
CA THR A 1 -8.21 12.07 -17.57
C THR A 1 -7.61 11.30 -18.72
N GLY A 2 -6.72 11.91 -19.52
CA GLY A 2 -5.91 11.12 -20.46
C GLY A 2 -5.21 10.07 -19.61
N GLY A 3 -5.55 8.80 -19.84
CA GLY A 3 -5.17 7.68 -18.99
C GLY A 3 -3.67 7.45 -19.06
N CYS A 4 -3.08 7.16 -17.90
CA CYS A 4 -1.76 6.58 -17.70
C CYS A 4 -0.57 7.26 -18.41
N GLY A 5 0.27 7.93 -17.62
CA GLY A 5 1.69 8.11 -17.95
C GLY A 5 2.11 9.43 -18.60
N THR A 6 1.31 10.50 -18.57
CA THR A 6 1.75 11.84 -19.03
C THR A 6 1.77 12.87 -17.89
N PRO A 7 2.77 13.77 -17.83
CA PRO A 7 2.76 14.91 -16.91
C PRO A 7 1.93 16.10 -17.43
N LEU A 8 1.26 15.98 -18.59
CA LEU A 8 0.41 17.02 -19.16
C LEU A 8 -1.00 16.98 -18.56
N VAL A 9 -1.54 18.14 -18.20
CA VAL A 9 -2.86 18.25 -17.56
C VAL A 9 -3.92 18.65 -18.58
N GLY A 10 -4.68 17.67 -19.08
CA GLY A 10 -5.77 17.94 -20.02
C GLY A 10 -7.00 18.64 -19.41
N ARG A 11 -7.11 18.70 -18.08
CA ARG A 11 -8.22 19.40 -17.37
C ARG A 11 -7.69 20.17 -16.13
N PRO A 12 -7.03 21.33 -16.30
CA PRO A 12 -6.41 22.09 -15.21
C PRO A 12 -7.33 22.37 -14.03
N GLU A 13 -8.57 22.79 -14.28
CA GLU A 13 -9.53 23.10 -13.21
C GLU A 13 -9.91 21.87 -12.37
N ARG A 14 -9.98 20.69 -13.00
CA ARG A 14 -10.21 19.44 -12.27
C ARG A 14 -9.01 19.12 -11.38
N MET A 15 -7.79 19.33 -11.87
CA MET A 15 -6.57 19.09 -11.10
C MET A 15 -6.50 20.01 -9.87
N ARG A 16 -6.72 21.32 -10.05
CA ARG A 16 -6.77 22.29 -8.94
C ARG A 16 -7.82 21.91 -7.90
N ARG A 17 -9.04 21.56 -8.36
CA ARG A 17 -10.12 21.15 -7.46
C ARG A 17 -9.76 19.91 -6.66
N LEU A 18 -9.17 18.89 -7.29
CA LEU A 18 -8.77 17.66 -6.63
C LEU A 18 -7.72 17.93 -5.55
N VAL A 19 -6.65 18.67 -5.88
CA VAL A 19 -5.60 19.00 -4.89
C VAL A 19 -6.18 19.81 -3.72
N ALA A 20 -7.03 20.81 -4.01
CA ALA A 20 -7.65 21.64 -2.97
C ALA A 20 -8.59 20.84 -2.04
N VAL A 21 -9.41 19.95 -2.60
CA VAL A 21 -10.31 19.10 -1.81
C VAL A 21 -9.51 18.10 -0.98
N SER A 22 -8.50 17.43 -1.57
CA SER A 22 -7.62 16.52 -0.82
C SER A 22 -6.97 17.23 0.36
N ALA A 23 -6.39 18.41 0.16
CA ALA A 23 -5.76 19.18 1.23
C ALA A 23 -6.76 19.56 2.33
N ARG A 24 -7.99 19.98 1.97
CA ARG A 24 -9.04 20.32 2.96
C ARG A 24 -9.50 19.11 3.79
N LEU A 25 -9.37 17.91 3.25
CA LEU A 25 -9.66 16.64 3.95
C LEU A 25 -8.45 16.11 4.74
N GLY A 26 -7.31 16.81 4.74
CA GLY A 26 -6.08 16.29 5.36
C GLY A 26 -5.41 15.16 4.56
N HIS A 27 -5.79 14.97 3.29
CA HIS A 27 -5.25 13.92 2.43
C HIS A 27 -4.23 14.45 1.44
N ARG A 28 -3.29 13.59 1.02
CA ARG A 28 -2.37 13.85 -0.09
C ARG A 28 -3.02 13.40 -1.40
N GLY A 29 -3.26 14.32 -2.33
CA GLY A 29 -3.69 13.98 -3.69
C GLY A 29 -2.48 13.52 -4.51
N LEU A 30 -2.46 12.24 -4.90
CA LEU A 30 -1.34 11.64 -5.65
C LEU A 30 -1.74 11.46 -7.12
N PRO A 31 -1.24 12.28 -8.06
CA PRO A 31 -1.48 12.06 -9.48
C PRO A 31 -0.85 10.74 -9.93
N TYR A 32 -1.56 10.05 -10.82
CA TYR A 32 -1.19 8.75 -11.36
C TYR A 32 -0.23 8.91 -12.55
N PHE A 33 0.88 8.19 -12.52
CA PHE A 33 1.86 8.05 -13.60
C PHE A 33 2.22 6.58 -13.80
N ALA A 34 2.95 6.30 -14.88
CA ALA A 34 3.56 5.01 -15.10
C ALA A 34 5.04 5.17 -15.41
N ALA A 35 5.85 4.20 -14.96
CA ALA A 35 7.29 4.24 -15.14
C ALA A 35 7.77 3.56 -16.44
N THR A 36 6.89 2.83 -17.14
CA THR A 36 7.24 2.03 -18.32
C THR A 36 6.45 2.40 -19.57
N HIS A 37 5.61 3.43 -19.51
CA HIS A 37 4.85 3.88 -20.66
C HIS A 37 4.39 5.33 -20.51
N ILE A 38 4.03 5.93 -21.64
CA ILE A 38 3.48 7.28 -21.76
C ILE A 38 2.16 7.24 -22.54
N ALA A 39 1.25 8.15 -22.22
CA ALA A 39 -0.01 8.31 -22.94
C ALA A 39 0.28 8.64 -24.42
N SER A 40 -0.48 8.02 -25.34
CA SER A 40 -0.31 8.21 -26.78
C SER A 40 -0.59 9.63 -27.26
N GLU A 41 -1.39 10.37 -26.48
CA GLU A 41 -1.76 11.76 -26.71
C GLU A 41 -0.67 12.74 -26.30
N ASP A 42 0.35 12.29 -25.54
CA ASP A 42 1.52 13.11 -25.24
C ASP A 42 2.38 13.24 -26.52
N PRO A 43 2.59 14.46 -27.05
CA PRO A 43 3.40 14.64 -28.25
C PRO A 43 4.83 14.12 -28.12
N ALA A 44 5.37 14.11 -26.89
CA ALA A 44 6.68 13.52 -26.61
C ALA A 44 6.65 11.99 -26.84
N GLY A 45 5.54 11.32 -26.51
CA GLY A 45 5.34 9.90 -26.80
C GLY A 45 5.41 9.62 -28.30
N TYR A 46 4.72 10.40 -29.13
CA TYR A 46 4.81 10.24 -30.59
C TYR A 46 6.25 10.44 -31.11
N TYR A 47 6.91 11.53 -30.71
CA TYR A 47 8.22 11.86 -31.26
C TYR A 47 9.33 10.93 -30.75
N TYR A 48 9.42 10.74 -29.43
CA TYR A 48 10.53 10.02 -28.80
C TYR A 48 10.35 8.50 -28.74
N VAL A 49 9.10 8.01 -28.72
CA VAL A 49 8.84 6.55 -28.79
C VAL A 49 8.66 6.14 -30.25
N GLU A 50 7.69 6.69 -30.97
CA GLU A 50 7.35 6.16 -32.29
C GLU A 50 8.29 6.60 -33.40
N LYS A 51 8.68 7.88 -33.44
CA LYS A 51 9.43 8.42 -34.58
C LYS A 51 10.94 8.19 -34.48
N THR A 52 11.49 8.25 -33.27
CA THR A 52 12.95 8.19 -33.04
C THR A 52 13.40 6.95 -32.28
N ASP A 53 12.48 6.18 -31.69
CA ASP A 53 12.79 5.03 -30.83
C ASP A 53 13.77 5.31 -29.67
N GLU A 54 14.02 6.58 -29.31
CA GLU A 54 14.96 6.88 -28.22
C GLU A 54 14.39 6.48 -26.86
N TRP A 55 13.09 6.62 -26.64
CA TRP A 55 12.46 6.21 -25.37
C TRP A 55 11.99 4.76 -25.37
N THR A 56 11.86 4.15 -26.55
CA THR A 56 11.19 2.86 -26.74
C THR A 56 11.91 1.73 -26.01
N GLN A 57 11.21 1.03 -25.12
CA GLN A 57 11.69 -0.25 -24.61
C GLN A 57 11.66 -1.29 -25.75
N GLN A 58 12.78 -2.00 -25.96
CA GLN A 58 12.89 -3.07 -26.97
C GLN A 58 13.25 -4.41 -26.31
N PRO A 59 12.61 -5.55 -26.66
CA PRO A 59 11.52 -5.65 -27.61
C PRO A 59 10.28 -4.88 -27.12
N ARG A 60 9.50 -4.35 -28.07
CA ARG A 60 8.28 -3.61 -27.73
C ARG A 60 7.30 -4.58 -27.05
N ILE A 61 6.95 -4.28 -25.81
CA ILE A 61 5.88 -5.00 -25.12
C ILE A 61 4.55 -4.53 -25.66
N SER A 62 3.66 -5.47 -25.98
CA SER A 62 2.30 -5.16 -26.40
C SER A 62 1.59 -4.36 -25.32
N ARG A 63 1.01 -3.23 -25.71
CA ARG A 63 0.26 -2.31 -24.84
C ARG A 63 -1.04 -1.94 -25.55
N PRO A 64 -2.09 -1.57 -24.80
CA PRO A 64 -3.26 -0.95 -25.41
C PRO A 64 -2.86 0.24 -26.31
N PRO A 65 -3.57 0.50 -27.43
CA PRO A 65 -3.17 1.49 -28.43
C PRO A 65 -2.95 2.91 -27.89
N TYR A 66 -3.59 3.25 -26.76
CA TYR A 66 -3.48 4.55 -26.10
C TYR A 66 -2.23 4.70 -25.22
N LEU A 67 -1.34 3.69 -25.15
CA LEU A 67 -0.10 3.72 -24.39
C LEU A 67 1.09 3.38 -25.27
N ARG A 68 2.19 4.12 -25.09
CA ARG A 68 3.46 3.93 -25.80
C ARG A 68 4.52 3.40 -24.83
N PRO A 69 5.21 2.28 -25.12
CA PRO A 69 6.17 1.68 -24.18
C PRO A 69 7.43 2.55 -24.06
N THR A 70 7.85 2.81 -22.84
CA THR A 70 9.07 3.58 -22.54
C THR A 70 10.02 2.80 -21.65
N CYS A 71 11.31 3.11 -21.75
CA CYS A 71 12.33 2.59 -20.84
C CYS A 71 12.79 3.70 -19.89
N PRO A 72 12.78 3.50 -18.56
CA PRO A 72 13.23 4.53 -17.62
C PRO A 72 14.76 4.77 -17.66
N ASN A 73 15.53 3.97 -18.39
CA ASN A 73 16.94 4.28 -18.67
C ASN A 73 17.13 5.40 -19.71
N SER A 74 16.08 5.70 -20.50
CA SER A 74 16.08 6.75 -21.51
C SER A 74 15.79 8.15 -20.94
N LEU A 75 15.81 9.17 -21.81
CA LEU A 75 15.45 10.54 -21.41
C LEU A 75 13.98 10.70 -20.98
N PHE A 76 13.12 9.68 -21.19
CA PHE A 76 11.78 9.61 -20.63
C PHE A 76 11.75 9.91 -19.12
N ALA A 77 12.70 9.35 -18.35
CA ALA A 77 12.71 9.53 -16.90
C ALA A 77 12.90 11.01 -16.52
N ALA A 78 13.76 11.72 -17.25
CA ALA A 78 14.02 13.13 -17.02
C ALA A 78 12.84 14.01 -17.48
N TYR A 79 12.16 13.62 -18.58
CA TYR A 79 10.92 14.26 -19.01
C TYR A 79 9.82 14.16 -17.95
N MET A 80 9.59 12.94 -17.42
CA MET A 80 8.60 12.70 -16.37
C MET A 80 8.91 13.49 -15.10
N ALA A 81 10.15 13.43 -14.60
CA ALA A 81 10.53 14.15 -13.39
C ALA A 81 10.34 15.66 -13.55
N ARG A 82 10.84 16.27 -14.63
CA ARG A 82 10.63 17.71 -14.88
C ARG A 82 9.16 18.07 -15.05
N GLY A 83 8.37 17.19 -15.68
CA GLY A 83 6.93 17.35 -15.79
C GLY A 83 6.25 17.39 -14.43
N ILE A 84 6.60 16.47 -13.53
CA ILE A 84 6.15 16.46 -12.14
C ILE A 84 6.58 17.74 -11.42
N GLY A 85 7.81 18.23 -11.65
CA GLY A 85 8.28 19.52 -11.14
C GLY A 85 7.32 20.67 -11.48
N ARG A 86 6.86 20.76 -12.73
CA ARG A 86 5.85 21.74 -13.13
C ARG A 86 4.51 21.54 -12.42
N LEU A 87 4.09 20.29 -12.20
CA LEU A 87 2.85 20.02 -11.47
C LEU A 87 2.92 20.46 -10.00
N ILE A 88 4.11 20.38 -9.39
CA ILE A 88 4.35 20.92 -8.04
C ILE A 88 4.19 22.43 -8.04
N ASP A 89 4.75 23.13 -9.03
CA ASP A 89 4.69 24.59 -9.16
C ASP A 89 3.28 25.10 -9.48
N GLU A 90 2.60 24.47 -10.43
CA GLU A 90 1.31 24.96 -10.97
C GLU A 90 0.10 24.55 -10.12
N TYR A 91 0.15 23.36 -9.50
CA TYR A 91 -1.00 22.77 -8.80
C TYR A 91 -0.73 22.44 -7.34
N GLY A 92 0.52 22.54 -6.88
CA GLY A 92 0.85 22.32 -5.48
C GLY A 92 0.81 20.86 -5.03
N ILE A 93 0.93 19.89 -5.95
CA ILE A 93 0.89 18.45 -5.59
C ILE A 93 1.92 18.11 -4.50
N THR A 94 1.58 17.14 -3.65
CA THR A 94 2.35 16.76 -2.45
C THR A 94 2.91 15.34 -2.52
N GLY A 95 2.78 14.70 -3.67
CA GLY A 95 3.26 13.35 -3.92
C GLY A 95 2.77 12.83 -5.26
N VAL A 96 3.17 11.61 -5.60
CA VAL A 96 2.84 10.95 -6.86
C VAL A 96 2.63 9.45 -6.66
N TYR A 97 1.81 8.86 -7.52
CA TYR A 97 1.65 7.41 -7.63
C TYR A 97 2.21 6.95 -8.99
N PHE A 98 3.17 6.02 -8.98
CA PHE A 98 3.71 5.37 -10.16
C PHE A 98 3.27 3.90 -10.24
N ASP A 99 2.51 3.58 -11.27
CA ASP A 99 2.08 2.23 -11.61
C ASP A 99 3.06 1.59 -12.62
N ASN A 100 2.94 0.27 -12.82
CA ASN A 100 3.69 -0.52 -13.78
C ASN A 100 5.20 -0.35 -13.57
N CYS A 101 5.67 -0.49 -12.33
CA CYS A 101 7.08 -0.27 -12.00
C CYS A 101 7.96 -1.52 -12.20
N ALA A 102 7.45 -2.54 -12.88
CA ALA A 102 8.20 -3.77 -13.16
C ALA A 102 9.25 -3.50 -14.25
N PRO A 103 10.52 -3.79 -14.00
CA PRO A 103 11.53 -3.71 -15.03
C PRO A 103 11.37 -4.86 -16.02
N PHE A 104 11.41 -4.53 -17.30
CA PHE A 104 11.46 -5.50 -18.38
C PHE A 104 12.80 -5.43 -19.10
N LEU A 105 13.23 -6.55 -19.67
CA LEU A 105 14.44 -6.61 -20.48
C LEU A 105 14.38 -5.56 -21.61
N CYS A 106 15.48 -4.83 -21.76
CA CYS A 106 15.64 -3.84 -22.81
C CYS A 106 16.94 -4.09 -23.59
N SER A 107 16.87 -4.17 -24.91
CA SER A 107 18.00 -4.29 -25.85
C SER A 107 18.26 -3.01 -26.66
N ASN A 108 17.57 -1.91 -26.35
CA ASN A 108 17.72 -0.67 -27.09
C ASN A 108 18.99 0.08 -26.66
N THR A 109 20.05 -0.07 -27.46
CA THR A 109 21.36 0.52 -27.20
C THR A 109 21.39 2.04 -27.34
N ARG A 110 20.37 2.67 -27.95
CA ARG A 110 20.29 4.14 -28.12
C ARG A 110 20.27 4.89 -26.80
N HIS A 111 19.70 4.28 -25.77
CA HIS A 111 19.68 4.83 -24.41
C HIS A 111 20.47 3.97 -23.43
N GLY A 112 21.46 3.23 -23.93
CA GLY A 112 22.40 2.46 -23.10
C GLY A 112 21.83 1.19 -22.48
N CYS A 113 20.71 0.67 -22.98
CA CYS A 113 20.25 -0.68 -22.64
C CYS A 113 20.83 -1.71 -23.60
N GLY A 114 21.14 -2.89 -23.10
CA GLY A 114 21.75 -3.96 -23.87
C GLY A 114 23.25 -3.75 -24.10
N TYR A 115 23.94 -4.82 -24.46
CA TYR A 115 25.35 -4.82 -24.84
C TYR A 115 25.59 -5.77 -26.00
N VAL A 116 26.64 -5.54 -26.79
CA VAL A 116 27.05 -6.44 -27.88
C VAL A 116 28.00 -7.49 -27.29
N ASP A 117 27.67 -8.76 -27.45
CA ASP A 117 28.52 -9.87 -26.99
C ASP A 117 29.65 -10.19 -27.99
N GLU A 118 30.50 -11.16 -27.63
CA GLU A 118 31.65 -11.61 -28.45
C GLU A 118 31.24 -12.15 -29.83
N ARG A 119 29.96 -12.51 -30.01
CA ARG A 119 29.40 -13.02 -31.28
C ARG A 119 28.76 -11.91 -32.11
N GLY A 120 28.85 -10.66 -31.68
CA GLY A 120 28.22 -9.52 -32.34
C GLY A 120 26.71 -9.43 -32.12
N THR A 121 26.15 -10.19 -31.17
CA THR A 121 24.70 -10.19 -30.89
C THR A 121 24.38 -9.23 -29.75
N VAL A 122 23.30 -8.45 -29.88
CA VAL A 122 22.82 -7.57 -28.81
C VAL A 122 22.09 -8.41 -27.76
N GLN A 123 22.68 -8.48 -26.56
CA GLN A 123 22.07 -9.08 -25.37
C GLN A 123 21.32 -8.00 -24.57
N PRO A 124 20.10 -8.26 -24.08
CA PRO A 124 19.34 -7.26 -23.33
C PRO A 124 19.87 -7.08 -21.90
N THR A 125 19.58 -5.92 -21.31
CA THR A 125 19.81 -5.62 -19.89
C THR A 125 18.52 -5.27 -19.18
N LEU A 126 18.48 -5.43 -17.86
CA LEU A 126 17.36 -5.01 -17.02
C LEU A 126 17.61 -3.57 -16.51
N PRO A 127 16.74 -2.58 -16.78
CA PRO A 127 17.00 -1.17 -16.50
C PRO A 127 16.76 -0.76 -15.03
N LEU A 128 17.25 -1.55 -14.07
CA LEU A 128 17.04 -1.33 -12.62
C LEU A 128 17.49 0.06 -12.17
N LEU A 129 18.68 0.49 -12.62
CA LEU A 129 19.21 1.82 -12.27
C LEU A 129 18.47 2.97 -12.96
N GLY A 130 17.80 2.69 -14.08
CA GLY A 130 16.90 3.65 -14.74
C GLY A 130 15.70 4.01 -13.86
N PHE A 131 15.06 3.00 -13.26
CA PHE A 131 13.99 3.21 -12.27
C PHE A 131 14.49 3.98 -11.05
N ARG A 132 15.62 3.54 -10.47
CA ARG A 132 16.25 4.22 -9.34
C ARG A 132 16.48 5.70 -9.65
N ARG A 133 17.04 6.00 -10.82
CA ARG A 133 17.29 7.37 -11.30
C ARG A 133 16.00 8.16 -11.49
N LEU A 134 14.94 7.57 -12.06
CA LEU A 134 13.63 8.21 -12.18
C LEU A 134 13.13 8.68 -10.81
N PHE A 135 13.07 7.80 -9.82
CA PHE A 135 12.56 8.16 -8.50
C PHE A 135 13.47 9.14 -7.76
N MET A 136 14.80 9.04 -7.93
CA MET A 136 15.74 10.07 -7.45
C MET A 136 15.42 11.45 -8.02
N MET A 137 15.21 11.55 -9.33
CA MET A 137 14.91 12.82 -9.99
C MET A 137 13.56 13.37 -9.54
N VAL A 138 12.53 12.52 -9.39
CA VAL A 138 11.22 12.92 -8.86
C VAL A 138 11.36 13.46 -7.44
N ARG A 139 12.04 12.74 -6.53
CA ARG A 139 12.30 13.22 -5.16
C ARG A 139 13.04 14.56 -5.19
N ALA A 140 14.04 14.70 -6.05
CA ALA A 140 14.79 15.94 -6.17
C ALA A 140 13.90 17.13 -6.57
N GLU A 141 12.87 16.94 -7.40
CA GLU A 141 11.94 18.01 -7.75
C GLU A 141 11.12 18.51 -6.56
N PHE A 142 10.74 17.65 -5.61
CA PHE A 142 10.11 18.05 -4.34
C PHE A 142 11.11 18.76 -3.41
N VAL A 143 12.29 18.15 -3.20
CA VAL A 143 13.31 18.67 -2.27
C VAL A 143 13.81 20.06 -2.68
N LYS A 144 14.06 20.29 -3.97
CA LYS A 144 14.46 21.62 -4.50
C LYS A 144 13.45 22.72 -4.19
N ARG A 145 12.19 22.36 -3.95
CA ARG A 145 11.07 23.27 -3.64
C ARG A 145 10.73 23.29 -2.15
N GLY A 146 11.59 22.72 -1.29
CA GLY A 146 11.36 22.66 0.15
C GLY A 146 10.18 21.78 0.55
N LYS A 147 9.75 20.84 -0.30
CA LYS A 147 8.65 19.92 -0.02
C LYS A 147 9.16 18.54 0.35
N GLU A 148 8.50 17.91 1.31
CA GLU A 148 8.71 16.50 1.62
C GLU A 148 8.16 15.63 0.45
N PRO A 149 8.99 14.81 -0.20
CA PRO A 149 8.53 13.92 -1.26
C PRO A 149 7.66 12.79 -0.69
N PHE A 150 6.67 12.37 -1.49
CA PHE A 150 5.93 11.13 -1.25
C PHE A 150 5.68 10.41 -2.57
N ILE A 151 6.29 9.25 -2.74
CA ILE A 151 6.23 8.43 -3.94
C ILE A 151 5.67 7.07 -3.55
N LEU A 152 4.47 6.79 -4.04
CA LEU A 152 3.87 5.48 -4.00
C LEU A 152 4.16 4.76 -5.32
N THR A 153 4.60 3.52 -5.27
CA THR A 153 4.82 2.68 -6.45
C THR A 153 3.96 1.43 -6.43
N HIS A 154 3.75 0.83 -7.60
CA HIS A 154 3.07 -0.46 -7.74
C HIS A 154 3.78 -1.33 -8.78
N ALA A 155 3.75 -2.65 -8.52
CA ALA A 155 4.32 -3.69 -9.37
C ALA A 155 5.85 -3.57 -9.58
N GLY A 156 6.60 -3.12 -8.57
CA GLY A 156 8.01 -2.77 -8.69
C GLY A 156 8.95 -3.28 -7.61
N LEU A 157 8.58 -4.30 -6.82
CA LEU A 157 9.34 -4.79 -5.65
C LEU A 157 10.69 -5.45 -6.01
N TYR A 158 11.61 -4.67 -6.55
CA TYR A 158 13.02 -4.98 -6.71
C TYR A 158 13.78 -3.96 -5.85
N PRO A 159 14.47 -4.37 -4.77
CA PRO A 159 15.09 -3.41 -3.84
C PRO A 159 15.98 -2.36 -4.52
N GLY A 160 16.64 -2.72 -5.64
CA GLY A 160 17.46 -1.81 -6.43
C GLY A 160 16.70 -0.75 -7.24
N SER A 161 15.43 -0.99 -7.62
CA SER A 161 14.62 -0.05 -8.40
C SER A 161 13.87 0.94 -7.52
N ILE A 162 13.32 0.52 -6.37
CA ILE A 162 12.39 1.33 -5.55
C ILE A 162 13.02 2.00 -4.32
N SER A 163 14.34 1.95 -4.11
CA SER A 163 14.95 2.49 -2.87
C SER A 163 14.88 4.02 -2.69
N PHE A 164 14.13 4.73 -3.54
CA PHE A 164 13.80 6.16 -3.43
C PHE A 164 12.29 6.41 -3.42
N THR A 165 11.50 5.38 -3.11
CA THR A 165 10.05 5.48 -2.91
C THR A 165 9.72 5.35 -1.43
N ASP A 166 8.49 5.68 -1.06
CA ASP A 166 8.05 5.69 0.34
C ASP A 166 7.07 4.54 0.62
N VAL A 167 6.24 4.19 -0.38
CA VAL A 167 5.27 3.10 -0.32
C VAL A 167 5.34 2.23 -1.57
N GLU A 168 5.21 0.92 -1.42
CA GLU A 168 5.07 -0.02 -2.51
C GLU A 168 3.77 -0.83 -2.33
N LEU A 169 2.92 -0.77 -3.35
CA LEU A 169 1.62 -1.42 -3.40
C LEU A 169 1.77 -2.82 -4.02
N GLN A 170 1.40 -3.84 -3.26
CA GLN A 170 1.61 -5.24 -3.61
C GLN A 170 0.44 -6.09 -3.11
N GLY A 171 0.25 -7.30 -3.64
CA GLY A 171 -0.91 -8.16 -3.31
C GLY A 171 -1.84 -8.40 -4.49
N GLU A 172 -1.69 -7.63 -5.56
CA GLU A 172 -2.33 -7.94 -6.84
C GLU A 172 -1.97 -9.35 -7.29
N GLY A 173 -2.97 -10.08 -7.79
CA GLY A 173 -2.84 -11.51 -8.11
C GLY A 173 -3.24 -12.44 -6.96
N THR A 174 -3.49 -11.90 -5.76
CA THR A 174 -4.04 -12.68 -4.64
C THR A 174 -5.56 -12.67 -4.72
N TYR A 175 -6.13 -13.75 -5.26
CA TYR A 175 -7.56 -13.83 -5.55
C TYR A 175 -8.30 -14.75 -4.59
N GLY A 176 -9.31 -14.20 -3.91
CA GLY A 176 -10.18 -14.92 -2.96
C GLY A 176 -10.73 -13.97 -1.90
N SER A 177 -11.77 -14.38 -1.17
CA SER A 177 -12.35 -13.60 -0.08
C SER A 177 -11.79 -13.94 1.29
N ASP A 178 -11.15 -15.10 1.47
CA ASP A 178 -10.78 -15.56 2.80
C ASP A 178 -9.26 -15.46 3.07
N HIS A 179 -8.80 -14.26 3.38
CA HIS A 179 -7.38 -14.04 3.68
C HIS A 179 -6.86 -14.84 4.89
N THR A 180 -7.75 -15.30 5.76
CA THR A 180 -7.40 -16.16 6.92
C THR A 180 -7.08 -17.61 6.51
N GLU A 181 -7.57 -18.04 5.34
CA GLU A 181 -7.28 -19.35 4.75
C GLU A 181 -6.23 -19.27 3.64
N MET A 182 -6.16 -18.14 2.94
CA MET A 182 -5.23 -17.93 1.83
C MET A 182 -3.78 -17.79 2.28
N PHE A 183 -3.56 -17.35 3.52
CA PHE A 183 -2.23 -17.14 4.07
C PHE A 183 -2.11 -17.74 5.46
N THR A 184 -0.98 -18.39 5.72
CA THR A 184 -0.58 -18.62 7.11
C THR A 184 -0.12 -17.31 7.75
N LEU A 185 -0.17 -17.24 9.08
CA LEU A 185 0.37 -16.11 9.83
C LEU A 185 1.85 -15.84 9.53
N GLY A 186 2.66 -16.89 9.40
CA GLY A 186 4.09 -16.78 9.07
C GLY A 186 4.31 -16.28 7.65
N GLU A 187 3.48 -16.70 6.71
CA GLU A 187 3.52 -16.24 5.32
C GLU A 187 3.16 -14.75 5.20
N TRP A 188 2.08 -14.31 5.87
CA TRP A 188 1.71 -12.90 5.90
C TRP A 188 2.86 -12.03 6.39
N ARG A 189 3.48 -12.42 7.53
CA ARG A 189 4.64 -11.72 8.09
C ARG A 189 5.81 -11.66 7.12
N THR A 190 6.11 -12.78 6.46
CA THR A 190 7.24 -12.87 5.55
C THR A 190 7.03 -12.00 4.31
N ARG A 191 5.82 -11.97 3.75
CA ARG A 191 5.51 -11.24 2.52
C ARG A 191 5.31 -9.74 2.71
N TRP A 192 4.70 -9.32 3.82
CA TRP A 192 4.17 -7.95 3.96
C TRP A 192 4.87 -7.08 5.01
N LEU A 193 5.68 -7.67 5.88
CA LEU A 193 6.45 -6.95 6.91
C LEU A 193 7.95 -7.17 6.75
N GLY A 194 8.36 -8.41 6.48
CA GLY A 194 9.75 -8.84 6.62
C GLY A 194 10.20 -8.91 8.09
N PRO A 195 11.40 -9.44 8.39
CA PRO A 195 11.92 -9.49 9.76
C PRO A 195 12.26 -8.10 10.33
N SER A 196 12.47 -7.11 9.46
CA SER A 196 12.70 -5.70 9.79
C SER A 196 12.32 -4.85 8.58
N GLN A 197 11.29 -4.02 8.71
CA GLN A 197 10.89 -3.11 7.63
C GLN A 197 11.85 -1.91 7.61
N PHE A 198 12.57 -1.72 6.50
CA PHE A 198 13.45 -0.58 6.30
C PHE A 198 13.10 0.16 5.01
N GLY A 199 12.93 1.48 5.11
CA GLY A 199 12.81 2.39 3.97
C GLY A 199 11.42 2.44 3.34
N VAL A 200 10.96 1.35 2.71
CA VAL A 200 9.72 1.33 1.92
C VAL A 200 8.61 0.59 2.69
N GLN A 201 7.47 1.26 2.89
CA GLN A 201 6.28 0.65 3.48
C GLN A 201 5.57 -0.20 2.44
N LEU A 202 5.23 -1.45 2.77
CA LEU A 202 4.35 -2.26 1.94
C LEU A 202 2.89 -1.98 2.29
N THR A 203 2.07 -1.79 1.26
CA THR A 203 0.61 -1.66 1.37
C THR A 203 -0.05 -2.78 0.57
N TYR A 204 -0.99 -3.47 1.21
CA TYR A 204 -1.68 -4.60 0.61
C TYR A 204 -2.82 -4.16 -0.31
N LEU A 205 -2.75 -4.53 -1.59
CA LEU A 205 -3.78 -4.36 -2.60
C LEU A 205 -4.64 -5.62 -2.69
N SER A 206 -5.85 -5.56 -2.14
CA SER A 206 -6.86 -6.60 -2.33
C SER A 206 -7.44 -6.56 -3.74
N ASN A 207 -8.01 -7.68 -4.16
CA ASN A 207 -8.60 -7.82 -5.49
C ASN A 207 -9.83 -8.74 -5.45
N PHE A 208 -10.64 -8.68 -4.40
CA PHE A 208 -11.80 -9.55 -4.16
C PHE A 208 -12.63 -9.82 -5.44
N GLY A 209 -12.42 -10.97 -6.07
CA GLY A 209 -13.11 -11.34 -7.32
C GLY A 209 -12.64 -10.65 -8.61
N TYR A 210 -11.75 -9.66 -8.54
CA TYR A 210 -11.04 -9.17 -9.72
C TYR A 210 -10.18 -10.30 -10.30
N GLY A 211 -10.19 -10.50 -11.62
CA GLY A 211 -9.44 -11.60 -12.26
C GLY A 211 -10.04 -13.02 -12.13
N LEU A 212 -11.05 -13.26 -11.28
CA LEU A 212 -11.66 -14.60 -11.08
C LEU A 212 -12.78 -14.97 -12.08
N GLY A 213 -13.02 -14.13 -13.08
CA GLY A 213 -14.03 -14.37 -14.13
C GLY A 213 -15.40 -13.74 -13.85
N PRO A 214 -16.34 -13.84 -14.83
CA PRO A 214 -17.60 -13.09 -14.82
C PRO A 214 -18.63 -13.55 -13.79
N ASN A 215 -18.49 -14.77 -13.25
CA ASN A 215 -19.47 -15.38 -12.35
C ASN A 215 -19.25 -15.03 -10.87
N VAL A 216 -18.22 -14.23 -10.55
CA VAL A 216 -17.92 -13.83 -9.17
C VAL A 216 -18.58 -12.49 -8.86
N ASN A 217 -19.44 -12.49 -7.84
CA ASN A 217 -20.01 -11.26 -7.30
C ASN A 217 -18.96 -10.51 -6.48
N LYS A 218 -18.27 -9.56 -7.11
CA LYS A 218 -17.19 -8.79 -6.47
C LYS A 218 -17.66 -8.05 -5.23
N ALA A 219 -18.83 -7.39 -5.28
CA ALA A 219 -19.36 -6.63 -4.15
C ALA A 219 -19.63 -7.53 -2.93
N GLU A 220 -20.16 -8.73 -3.15
CA GLU A 220 -20.35 -9.71 -2.09
C GLU A 220 -19.01 -10.23 -1.54
N GLN A 221 -18.03 -10.51 -2.41
CA GLN A 221 -16.69 -10.90 -1.98
C GLN A 221 -15.98 -9.80 -1.18
N GLU A 222 -16.22 -8.52 -1.51
CA GLU A 222 -15.72 -7.38 -0.75
C GLU A 222 -16.33 -7.34 0.65
N VAL A 223 -17.65 -7.48 0.80
CA VAL A 223 -18.32 -7.50 2.11
C VAL A 223 -17.88 -8.70 2.96
N ILE A 224 -17.80 -9.90 2.37
CA ILE A 224 -17.37 -11.11 3.07
C ILE A 224 -15.88 -11.06 3.39
N GLY A 225 -15.08 -10.58 2.46
CA GLY A 225 -13.62 -10.69 2.52
C GLY A 225 -12.93 -9.57 3.28
N THR A 226 -13.52 -8.37 3.33
CA THR A 226 -12.91 -7.23 4.04
C THR A 226 -12.71 -7.49 5.53
N PRO A 227 -13.68 -8.04 6.30
CA PRO A 227 -13.45 -8.40 7.71
C PRO A 227 -12.28 -9.39 7.88
N ARG A 228 -12.16 -10.36 6.98
CA ARG A 228 -11.12 -11.40 7.00
C ARG A 228 -9.74 -10.83 6.66
N LEU A 229 -9.69 -9.91 5.69
CA LEU A 229 -8.50 -9.16 5.36
C LEU A 229 -8.07 -8.27 6.53
N LEU A 230 -8.99 -7.54 7.15
CA LEU A 230 -8.70 -6.68 8.30
C LEU A 230 -8.25 -7.48 9.53
N ALA A 231 -8.84 -8.66 9.76
CA ALA A 231 -8.40 -9.57 10.80
C ALA A 231 -6.93 -9.99 10.63
N MET A 232 -6.47 -10.16 9.39
CA MET A 232 -5.06 -10.41 9.08
C MET A 232 -4.23 -9.13 9.13
N SER A 233 -4.69 -8.04 8.52
CA SER A 233 -3.87 -6.84 8.32
C SER A 233 -3.63 -6.09 9.62
N LEU A 234 -4.67 -5.88 10.43
CA LEU A 234 -4.58 -5.18 11.72
C LEU A 234 -3.74 -5.95 12.72
N LEU A 235 -3.88 -7.29 12.73
CA LEU A 235 -3.11 -8.19 13.59
C LEU A 235 -1.59 -8.07 13.34
N HIS A 236 -1.22 -7.78 12.09
CA HIS A 236 0.15 -7.65 11.64
C HIS A 236 0.63 -6.20 11.51
N GLY A 237 -0.23 -5.20 11.66
CA GLY A 237 0.16 -3.80 11.44
C GLY A 237 0.50 -3.47 10.00
N THR A 238 -0.13 -4.16 9.04
CA THR A 238 0.07 -3.93 7.60
C THR A 238 -1.03 -3.02 7.05
N GLN A 239 -0.64 -2.05 6.22
CA GLN A 239 -1.56 -1.13 5.56
C GLN A 239 -2.37 -1.82 4.45
N VAL A 240 -3.59 -1.36 4.22
CA VAL A 240 -4.50 -1.89 3.19
C VAL A 240 -4.89 -0.76 2.24
N TRP A 241 -4.89 -1.05 0.95
CA TRP A 241 -5.37 -0.15 -0.08
C TRP A 241 -6.90 -0.14 -0.13
N SER A 242 -7.51 1.03 -0.34
CA SER A 242 -8.96 1.21 -0.23
C SER A 242 -9.76 0.84 -1.49
N GLU A 243 -9.09 0.37 -2.55
CA GLU A 243 -9.77 -0.17 -3.73
C GLU A 243 -10.06 -1.67 -3.54
N TYR A 244 -11.17 -2.13 -4.12
CA TYR A 244 -11.58 -3.53 -4.08
C TYR A 244 -11.74 -4.09 -2.66
N VAL A 245 -12.44 -3.34 -1.80
CA VAL A 245 -12.81 -3.67 -0.41
C VAL A 245 -14.14 -3.01 -0.06
N ASP A 246 -14.79 -3.46 1.02
CA ASP A 246 -15.84 -2.68 1.68
C ASP A 246 -15.21 -1.45 2.35
N ARG A 247 -15.24 -0.33 1.61
CA ARG A 247 -14.71 0.96 2.08
C ARG A 247 -15.41 1.47 3.32
N THR A 248 -16.68 1.12 3.54
CA THR A 248 -17.41 1.57 4.73
C THR A 248 -16.78 0.98 5.98
N LEU A 249 -16.51 -0.33 5.98
CA LEU A 249 -15.85 -1.00 7.08
C LEU A 249 -14.40 -0.53 7.24
N LEU A 250 -13.65 -0.40 6.13
CA LEU A 250 -12.26 0.06 6.17
C LEU A 250 -12.15 1.47 6.78
N PHE A 251 -12.97 2.43 6.33
CA PHE A 251 -12.92 3.81 6.83
C PHE A 251 -13.37 3.92 8.29
N LYS A 252 -14.36 3.13 8.73
CA LYS A 252 -14.71 3.03 10.15
C LYS A 252 -13.54 2.50 10.98
N THR A 253 -12.83 1.50 10.45
CA THR A 253 -11.64 0.94 11.11
C THR A 253 -10.53 1.98 11.23
N TRP A 254 -10.25 2.74 10.16
CA TRP A 254 -9.29 3.83 10.18
C TRP A 254 -9.68 4.94 11.16
N ALA A 255 -10.96 5.33 11.22
CA ALA A 255 -11.42 6.33 12.18
C ALA A 255 -11.18 5.91 13.64
N VAL A 256 -11.24 4.62 13.96
CA VAL A 256 -10.89 4.10 15.29
C VAL A 256 -9.37 4.05 15.48
N LEU A 257 -8.58 3.73 14.45
CA LEU A 257 -7.12 3.81 14.53
C LEU A 257 -6.63 5.25 14.74
N ASP A 258 -7.29 6.24 14.14
CA ASP A 258 -7.02 7.67 14.32
C ASP A 258 -7.26 8.14 15.77
N GLU A 259 -7.89 7.34 16.62
CA GLU A 259 -7.94 7.60 18.07
C GLU A 259 -6.55 7.56 18.73
N LEU A 260 -5.56 6.95 18.06
CA LEU A 260 -4.13 6.94 18.43
C LEU A 260 -3.30 7.95 17.62
N ASP A 261 -3.87 9.09 17.25
CA ASP A 261 -3.11 10.20 16.65
C ASP A 261 -2.21 10.89 17.71
N GLU A 262 -1.22 10.15 18.20
CA GLU A 262 -0.21 10.56 19.16
C GLU A 262 1.19 10.26 18.59
N PRO A 263 2.22 11.05 18.91
CA PRO A 263 3.59 10.70 18.56
C PRO A 263 4.03 9.41 19.27
N ASP A 264 4.98 8.69 18.65
CA ASP A 264 5.66 7.54 19.25
C ASP A 264 4.75 6.35 19.62
N VAL A 265 3.64 6.15 18.92
CA VAL A 265 2.79 4.95 19.07
C VAL A 265 3.61 3.69 18.79
N SER A 266 3.62 2.78 19.76
CA SER A 266 4.34 1.51 19.67
C SER A 266 3.44 0.37 19.21
N PHE A 267 3.91 -0.41 18.24
CA PHE A 267 3.25 -1.65 17.81
C PHE A 267 3.77 -2.82 18.63
N LEU A 268 2.87 -3.48 19.37
CA LEU A 268 3.15 -4.70 20.15
C LEU A 268 2.51 -5.91 19.45
N PRO A 269 3.27 -6.64 18.63
CA PRO A 269 2.73 -7.77 17.89
C PRO A 269 2.46 -8.99 18.77
N TYR A 270 1.47 -9.81 18.39
CA TYR A 270 1.10 -11.03 19.11
C TYR A 270 2.27 -12.00 19.34
N TRP A 271 3.24 -12.06 18.43
CA TRP A 271 4.43 -12.93 18.56
C TRP A 271 5.49 -12.41 19.54
N GLN A 272 5.32 -11.20 20.09
CA GLN A 272 6.17 -10.63 21.14
C GLN A 272 5.39 -10.37 22.44
N TRP A 273 4.18 -10.94 22.56
CA TRP A 273 3.32 -10.76 23.73
C TRP A 273 2.77 -12.09 24.27
N PRO A 274 3.64 -12.98 24.79
CA PRO A 274 3.26 -14.32 25.24
C PRO A 274 2.29 -14.31 26.42
N THR A 275 2.35 -13.32 27.32
CA THR A 275 1.52 -13.30 28.53
C THR A 275 0.01 -13.28 28.24
N VAL A 276 -0.39 -12.66 27.13
CA VAL A 276 -1.78 -12.70 26.62
C VAL A 276 -1.96 -13.84 25.61
N ASN A 277 -1.05 -13.98 24.66
CA ASN A 277 -1.27 -14.84 23.50
C ASN A 277 -1.07 -16.34 23.75
N GLN A 278 -0.37 -16.75 24.81
CA GLN A 278 -0.19 -18.18 25.12
C GLN A 278 -1.52 -18.91 25.36
N ALA A 279 -2.52 -18.23 25.94
CA ALA A 279 -3.86 -18.77 26.18
C ALA A 279 -4.79 -18.64 24.96
N LEU A 280 -4.59 -17.62 24.12
CA LEU A 280 -5.46 -17.32 22.97
C LEU A 280 -5.09 -18.15 21.73
N ASN A 281 -3.79 -18.28 21.43
CA ASN A 281 -3.29 -18.88 20.20
C ASN A 281 -3.80 -20.33 19.96
N PRO A 282 -3.89 -21.23 20.97
CA PRO A 282 -4.44 -22.57 20.77
C PRO A 282 -5.90 -22.58 20.28
N GLN A 283 -6.63 -21.48 20.48
CA GLN A 283 -8.02 -21.30 20.01
C GLN A 283 -8.09 -20.58 18.66
N ALA A 284 -6.94 -20.34 18.03
CA ALA A 284 -6.75 -19.51 16.84
C ALA A 284 -7.28 -18.06 17.02
N VAL A 285 -7.18 -17.53 18.24
CA VAL A 285 -7.39 -16.12 18.54
C VAL A 285 -6.03 -15.48 18.82
N TYR A 286 -5.81 -14.27 18.33
CA TYR A 286 -4.55 -13.56 18.45
C TYR A 286 -4.80 -12.10 18.87
N ALA A 287 -3.89 -11.58 19.70
CA ALA A 287 -3.97 -10.24 20.26
C ALA A 287 -2.70 -9.45 19.97
N THR A 288 -2.86 -8.33 19.29
CA THR A 288 -1.82 -7.32 19.00
C THR A 288 -2.31 -5.99 19.53
N ALA A 289 -1.41 -5.10 19.97
CA ALA A 289 -1.79 -3.78 20.45
C ALA A 289 -0.99 -2.66 19.78
N TYR A 290 -1.61 -1.49 19.67
CA TYR A 290 -0.97 -0.21 19.41
C TYR A 290 -1.05 0.58 20.71
N SER A 291 0.10 0.95 21.29
CA SER A 291 0.15 1.65 22.57
C SER A 291 0.72 3.05 22.38
N GLY A 292 -0.14 4.05 22.56
CA GLY A 292 0.26 5.44 22.72
C GLY A 292 0.57 5.77 24.18
N LYS A 293 0.56 7.06 24.51
CA LYS A 293 0.81 7.58 25.85
C LYS A 293 -0.40 7.38 26.76
N ASP A 294 -1.56 7.87 26.34
CA ASP A 294 -2.78 7.87 27.17
C ASP A 294 -3.82 6.85 26.70
N ARG A 295 -3.55 6.19 25.58
CA ARG A 295 -4.45 5.28 24.89
C ARG A 295 -3.76 4.00 24.45
N LEU A 296 -4.55 2.93 24.35
CA LEU A 296 -4.12 1.67 23.75
C LEU A 296 -5.27 1.13 22.89
N LEU A 297 -4.96 0.71 21.66
CA LEU A 297 -5.90 -0.02 20.81
C LEU A 297 -5.48 -1.50 20.79
N LEU A 298 -6.38 -2.38 21.20
CA LEU A 298 -6.20 -3.83 21.15
C LEU A 298 -6.92 -4.38 19.91
N VAL A 299 -6.18 -5.06 19.05
CA VAL A 299 -6.73 -5.86 17.96
C VAL A 299 -6.85 -7.29 18.46
N LEU A 300 -8.07 -7.81 18.47
CA LEU A 300 -8.35 -9.23 18.67
C LEU A 300 -8.81 -9.82 17.35
N SER A 301 -8.08 -10.80 16.81
CA SER A 301 -8.44 -11.49 15.57
C SER A 301 -8.75 -12.94 15.87
N ASN A 302 -9.96 -13.39 15.54
CA ASN A 302 -10.35 -14.79 15.58
C ASN A 302 -10.25 -15.39 14.18
N LEU A 303 -9.28 -16.27 13.98
CA LEU A 303 -9.04 -16.93 12.70
C LEU A 303 -9.72 -18.31 12.62
N SER A 304 -10.43 -18.73 13.67
CA SER A 304 -11.17 -19.99 13.66
C SER A 304 -12.51 -19.87 12.94
N ALA A 305 -13.07 -21.02 12.54
CA ALA A 305 -14.36 -21.12 11.86
C ALA A 305 -15.57 -20.93 12.81
N THR A 306 -15.35 -20.70 14.10
CA THR A 306 -16.41 -20.55 15.10
C THR A 306 -16.18 -19.29 15.94
N PRO A 307 -17.23 -18.65 16.48
CA PRO A 307 -17.06 -17.59 17.47
C PRO A 307 -16.23 -18.06 18.66
N ARG A 308 -15.47 -17.15 19.27
CA ARG A 308 -14.62 -17.45 20.43
C ARG A 308 -14.87 -16.44 21.54
N GLU A 309 -15.04 -16.95 22.75
CA GLU A 309 -15.00 -16.12 23.95
C GLU A 309 -13.55 -15.85 24.32
N VAL A 310 -13.24 -14.58 24.54
CA VAL A 310 -11.92 -14.10 24.93
C VAL A 310 -12.00 -13.60 26.36
N ALA A 311 -11.06 -14.07 27.18
CA ALA A 311 -10.85 -13.62 28.54
C ALA A 311 -9.39 -13.20 28.70
N ILE A 312 -9.13 -11.92 28.98
CA ILE A 312 -7.78 -11.38 29.17
C ILE A 312 -7.72 -10.68 30.52
N PRO A 313 -6.77 -11.04 31.42
CA PRO A 313 -6.58 -10.28 32.65
C PRO A 313 -6.26 -8.82 32.32
N PHE A 314 -7.05 -7.88 32.84
CA PHE A 314 -6.88 -6.45 32.55
C PHE A 314 -5.52 -5.92 33.02
N ALA A 315 -4.98 -6.51 34.09
CA ALA A 315 -3.63 -6.23 34.56
C ALA A 315 -2.57 -6.45 33.48
N GLU A 316 -2.72 -7.44 32.60
CA GLU A 316 -1.80 -7.69 31.48
C GLU A 316 -1.83 -6.56 30.45
N ILE A 317 -3.01 -5.97 30.19
CA ILE A 317 -3.13 -4.77 29.36
C ILE A 317 -2.42 -3.58 30.03
N GLN A 318 -2.60 -3.43 31.34
CA GLN A 318 -1.99 -2.34 32.12
C GLN A 318 -0.46 -2.45 32.23
N THR A 319 0.13 -3.64 32.02
CA THR A 319 1.59 -3.77 31.89
C THR A 319 2.13 -3.02 30.67
N ARG A 320 1.30 -2.82 29.63
CA ARG A 320 1.67 -2.16 28.38
C ARG A 320 1.32 -0.68 28.39
N ASN A 321 0.18 -0.33 28.99
CA ASN A 321 -0.17 1.05 29.22
C ASN A 321 -0.85 1.21 30.60
N ARG A 322 -0.16 1.81 31.56
CA ARG A 322 -0.68 2.01 32.93
C ARG A 322 -1.74 3.11 33.02
N ALA A 323 -1.86 3.97 32.01
CA ALA A 323 -2.80 5.09 32.02
C ALA A 323 -4.24 4.64 31.77
N VAL A 324 -4.45 3.45 31.17
CA VAL A 324 -5.79 3.01 30.78
C VAL A 324 -6.56 2.39 31.94
N THR A 325 -7.84 2.77 32.07
CA THR A 325 -8.76 2.25 33.10
C THR A 325 -10.10 1.82 32.52
N ARG A 326 -10.40 2.18 31.28
CA ARG A 326 -11.68 1.90 30.60
C ARG A 326 -11.44 1.20 29.29
N VAL A 327 -12.46 0.50 28.81
CA VAL A 327 -12.47 -0.17 27.51
C VAL A 327 -13.81 0.07 26.81
N ALA A 328 -13.76 0.27 25.50
CA ALA A 328 -14.93 0.34 24.63
C ALA A 328 -14.64 -0.33 23.28
N ASP A 329 -15.69 -0.77 22.59
CA ASP A 329 -15.61 -1.10 21.17
C ASP A 329 -16.35 -0.04 20.36
N HIS A 330 -15.56 0.85 19.76
CA HIS A 330 -16.08 1.92 18.93
C HIS A 330 -16.36 1.49 17.49
N LEU A 331 -15.89 0.32 17.05
CA LEU A 331 -16.09 -0.17 15.69
C LEU A 331 -17.42 -0.93 15.55
N HIS A 332 -17.66 -1.88 16.44
CA HIS A 332 -18.82 -2.78 16.39
C HIS A 332 -19.92 -2.41 17.38
N HIS A 333 -19.61 -1.56 18.38
CA HIS A 333 -20.53 -1.22 19.47
C HIS A 333 -21.09 -2.46 20.21
N LEU A 334 -20.35 -3.57 20.19
CA LEU A 334 -20.70 -4.80 20.87
C LEU A 334 -20.28 -4.74 22.34
N PRO A 335 -21.00 -5.42 23.24
CA PRO A 335 -20.64 -5.47 24.66
C PRO A 335 -19.18 -5.89 24.88
N VAL A 336 -18.53 -5.21 25.82
CA VAL A 336 -17.22 -5.56 26.37
C VAL A 336 -17.35 -5.47 27.88
N GLY A 337 -17.11 -6.57 28.57
CA GLY A 337 -17.17 -6.62 30.03
C GLY A 337 -15.79 -6.46 30.64
N LEU A 338 -15.68 -5.65 31.68
CA LEU A 338 -14.57 -5.71 32.63
C LEU A 338 -15.14 -6.22 33.96
N ASP A 339 -15.03 -7.54 34.17
CA ASP A 339 -15.62 -8.23 35.32
C ASP A 339 -14.52 -8.90 36.15
N GLY A 340 -14.45 -8.56 37.44
CA GLY A 340 -13.42 -9.09 38.34
C GLY A 340 -11.98 -8.85 37.86
N GLY A 341 -11.72 -7.73 37.16
CA GLY A 341 -10.41 -7.43 36.57
C GLY A 341 -10.07 -8.25 35.32
N THR A 342 -11.05 -8.90 34.70
CA THR A 342 -10.89 -9.66 33.45
C THR A 342 -11.71 -9.00 32.35
N LEU A 343 -11.05 -8.67 31.24
CA LEU A 343 -11.69 -8.28 29.99
C LEU A 343 -12.36 -9.51 29.37
N LYS A 344 -13.66 -9.43 29.11
CA LYS A 344 -14.44 -10.49 28.46
C LYS A 344 -15.16 -9.96 27.23
N CYS A 345 -15.02 -10.66 26.11
CA CYS A 345 -15.76 -10.38 24.89
C CYS A 345 -15.82 -11.59 23.95
N THR A 346 -16.83 -11.63 23.08
CA THR A 346 -16.87 -12.58 21.96
C THR A 346 -16.25 -11.95 20.72
N VAL A 347 -15.47 -12.73 19.98
CA VAL A 347 -14.97 -12.38 18.64
C VAL A 347 -15.55 -13.39 17.65
N GLU A 348 -16.31 -12.89 16.67
CA GLU A 348 -16.96 -13.73 15.66
C GLU A 348 -15.96 -14.52 14.81
N ALA A 349 -16.42 -15.61 14.19
CA ALA A 349 -15.59 -16.46 13.34
C ALA A 349 -14.97 -15.67 12.18
N LYS A 350 -13.66 -15.89 11.93
CA LYS A 350 -12.90 -15.23 10.86
C LYS A 350 -13.08 -13.71 10.82
N ASN A 351 -13.10 -13.10 11.99
CA ASN A 351 -13.37 -11.68 12.17
C ASN A 351 -12.43 -11.09 13.23
N PHE A 352 -12.56 -9.79 13.48
CA PHE A 352 -11.76 -9.07 14.44
C PHE A 352 -12.61 -8.18 15.34
N ARG A 353 -12.01 -7.75 16.45
CA ARG A 353 -12.48 -6.66 17.28
C ARG A 353 -11.36 -5.67 17.51
N LEU A 354 -11.73 -4.39 17.51
CA LEU A 354 -10.82 -3.28 17.79
C LEU A 354 -11.33 -2.61 19.06
N LEU A 355 -10.62 -2.84 20.17
CA LEU A 355 -11.01 -2.35 21.48
C LEU A 355 -10.14 -1.15 21.86
N SER A 356 -10.79 -0.03 22.16
CA SER A 356 -10.13 1.20 22.59
C SER A 356 -10.07 1.27 24.10
N PHE A 357 -8.85 1.43 24.61
CA PHE A 357 -8.56 1.60 26.02
C PHE A 357 -8.13 3.05 26.26
N SER A 358 -8.76 3.67 27.24
CA SER A 358 -8.56 5.07 27.60
C SER A 358 -8.53 5.24 29.12
N LYS A 359 -8.10 6.43 29.54
CA LYS A 359 -7.98 6.81 30.95
C LYS A 359 -9.31 6.82 31.70
#